data_AF-A0A0B2AN30-F1
#
_entry.id   AF-A0A0B2AN30-F1
#
_cell.length_a   1.000
_cell.length_b   1.000
_cell.length_c   1.000
_cell.angle_alpha   90.00
_cell.angle_beta   90.00
_cell.angle_gamma   90.00
#
_symmetry.space_group_name_H-M   'P 1'
#
loop_
_entity.id
_entity.type
_entity.pdbx_description
1 polymer ?
#
loop_
_entity_poly.entity_id
_entity_poly.type
_entity_poly.pdbx_seq_one_letter_code
_entity_poly.pdbx_strand_id
1 'polypeptide(L)'
;MTDSLASHPDRLFPADPGTRKIARELYADVEHFPILSPHGHVPAEWIADDVPFPDPTALLVTPDHYVTRLIHASGVPLGELGFGEQGPEASLEGWRRFAEAWPLFDGTASGYWLRSEFEHVFALPAEMVESFGPENADAVYGAIAAKLAEPDFRPRKLFEDFNIEVLATTDDPLDSLEAHERLAKDETFRGRVVPTFRPDAYINVAHPEWAERVERLTAEASGGVAGFAGYLRALENRRRYFVEHGAVSADHGVRTPLTLRLEPGEAEAL
;
A
#
# COMPACT_ATOMS: atom_id res chain seq x y z
N MET A 1 9.25 -32.89 -9.97
CA MET A 1 8.41 -31.70 -9.79
C MET A 1 9.29 -30.69 -9.10
N THR A 2 9.54 -29.54 -9.72
CA THR A 2 10.23 -28.44 -9.05
C THR A 2 9.36 -28.01 -7.88
N ASP A 3 9.88 -28.11 -6.67
CA ASP A 3 9.19 -27.60 -5.49
C ASP A 3 9.20 -26.07 -5.61
N SER A 4 8.05 -25.47 -5.97
CA SER A 4 7.94 -24.01 -6.05
C SER A 4 8.29 -23.39 -4.70
N LEU A 5 9.05 -22.30 -4.75
CA LEU A 5 9.44 -21.56 -3.55
C LEU A 5 8.22 -20.89 -2.89
N ALA A 6 7.25 -20.46 -3.71
CA ALA A 6 6.01 -19.88 -3.22
C ALA A 6 5.07 -20.93 -2.62
N SER A 7 4.95 -22.11 -3.25
CA SER A 7 3.99 -23.14 -2.87
C SER A 7 4.51 -24.18 -1.87
N HIS A 8 5.80 -24.16 -1.50
CA HIS A 8 6.35 -25.14 -0.55
C HIS A 8 5.58 -25.07 0.80
N PRO A 9 5.07 -26.19 1.33
CA PRO A 9 4.21 -26.18 2.52
C PRO A 9 4.96 -25.76 3.79
N ASP A 10 6.28 -25.94 3.81
CA ASP A 10 7.15 -25.48 4.90
C ASP A 10 7.98 -24.23 4.54
N ARG A 11 7.55 -23.43 3.56
CA ARG A 11 8.24 -22.18 3.20
C ARG A 11 8.38 -21.28 4.42
N LEU A 12 9.52 -20.59 4.52
CA LEU A 12 9.90 -19.71 5.65
C LEU A 12 10.06 -20.41 7.02
N PHE A 13 9.72 -21.69 7.17
CA PHE A 13 9.96 -22.40 8.42
C PHE A 13 11.42 -22.83 8.60
N PRO A 14 11.91 -22.97 9.84
CA PRO A 14 13.26 -23.44 10.10
C PRO A 14 13.58 -24.81 9.47
N ALA A 15 14.86 -25.03 9.15
CA ALA A 15 15.32 -26.31 8.59
C ALA A 15 15.30 -27.46 9.61
N ASP A 16 15.46 -27.15 10.90
CA ASP A 16 15.44 -28.14 11.98
C ASP A 16 14.07 -28.86 12.06
N PRO A 17 14.01 -30.20 11.95
CA PRO A 17 12.74 -30.93 11.88
C PRO A 17 11.84 -30.76 13.10
N GLY A 18 12.43 -30.70 14.31
CA GLY A 18 11.68 -30.54 15.55
C GLY A 18 11.00 -29.17 15.62
N THR A 19 11.77 -28.12 15.33
CA THR A 19 11.29 -26.74 15.28
C THR A 19 10.27 -26.52 14.17
N ARG A 20 10.52 -27.07 12.97
CA ARG A 20 9.60 -26.98 11.83
C ARG A 20 8.24 -27.61 12.12
N LYS A 21 8.22 -28.75 12.82
CA LYS A 21 6.97 -29.39 13.22
C LYS A 21 6.12 -28.47 14.08
N ILE A 22 6.73 -27.83 15.09
CA ILE A 22 6.06 -26.87 15.97
C ILE A 22 5.57 -25.67 15.16
N ALA A 23 6.40 -25.12 14.27
CA ALA A 23 6.01 -24.00 13.42
C ALA A 23 4.79 -24.31 12.55
N ARG A 24 4.74 -25.52 11.97
CA ARG A 24 3.59 -25.98 11.17
C ARG A 24 2.31 -26.10 11.99
N GLU A 25 2.40 -26.67 13.19
CA GLU A 25 1.24 -26.80 14.10
C GLU A 25 0.68 -25.41 14.47
N LEU A 26 1.57 -24.48 14.87
CA LEU A 26 1.15 -23.11 15.21
C LEU A 26 0.60 -22.34 14.01
N TYR A 27 1.17 -22.51 12.82
CA TYR A 27 0.68 -21.83 11.62
C TYR A 27 -0.71 -22.32 11.21
N ALA A 28 -0.96 -23.63 11.24
CA ALA A 28 -2.27 -24.20 10.93
C ALA A 28 -3.38 -23.67 11.86
N ASP A 29 -3.03 -23.38 13.12
CA ASP A 29 -3.95 -22.78 14.09
C ASP A 29 -4.30 -21.32 13.77
N VAL A 30 -3.53 -20.61 12.93
CA VAL A 30 -3.71 -19.17 12.68
C VAL A 30 -3.90 -18.75 11.22
N GLU A 31 -3.52 -19.58 10.23
CA GLU A 31 -3.47 -19.19 8.82
C GLU A 31 -4.84 -18.80 8.21
N HIS A 32 -5.93 -19.20 8.86
CA HIS A 32 -7.30 -18.97 8.43
C HIS A 32 -7.95 -17.73 9.06
N PHE A 33 -7.28 -17.05 9.99
CA PHE A 33 -7.83 -15.83 10.58
C PHE A 33 -7.89 -14.68 9.56
N PRO A 34 -8.88 -13.77 9.69
CA PRO A 34 -8.96 -12.62 8.82
C PRO A 34 -7.77 -11.69 8.99
N ILE A 35 -7.42 -11.00 7.91
CA ILE A 35 -6.39 -9.97 7.92
C ILE A 35 -6.95 -8.72 8.60
N LEU A 36 -6.22 -8.29 9.64
CA LEU A 36 -6.33 -6.96 10.22
C LEU A 36 -5.10 -6.17 9.77
N SER A 37 -5.31 -5.21 8.87
CA SER A 37 -4.28 -4.30 8.37
C SER A 37 -4.47 -2.93 9.03
N PRO A 38 -3.87 -2.67 10.21
CA PRO A 38 -4.15 -1.49 11.02
C PRO A 38 -3.46 -0.22 10.50
N HIS A 39 -2.65 -0.31 9.45
CA HIS A 39 -1.99 0.82 8.80
C HIS A 39 -1.53 0.42 7.39
N GLY A 40 -1.78 1.27 6.41
CA GLY A 40 -1.40 1.05 5.02
C GLY A 40 -1.65 2.29 4.15
N HIS A 41 -1.29 2.16 2.88
CA HIS A 41 -1.34 3.26 1.89
C HIS A 41 -2.17 2.89 0.65
N VAL A 42 -3.08 1.93 0.78
CA VAL A 42 -4.02 1.60 -0.31
C VAL A 42 -5.04 2.74 -0.43
N PRO A 43 -5.24 3.33 -1.63
CA PRO A 43 -6.26 4.35 -1.83
C PRO A 43 -7.67 3.80 -1.55
N ALA A 44 -8.44 4.49 -0.72
CA ALA A 44 -9.80 4.07 -0.39
C ALA A 44 -10.71 4.08 -1.63
N GLU A 45 -10.45 4.98 -2.58
CA GLU A 45 -11.16 5.15 -3.85
C GLU A 45 -11.12 3.87 -4.69
N TRP A 46 -10.00 3.13 -4.67
CA TRP A 46 -9.90 1.87 -5.42
C TRP A 46 -10.97 0.88 -4.98
N ILE A 47 -11.21 0.79 -3.67
CA ILE A 47 -12.22 -0.10 -3.09
C ILE A 47 -13.62 0.51 -3.25
N ALA A 48 -13.76 1.83 -3.06
CA ALA A 48 -15.05 2.52 -3.15
C ALA A 48 -15.64 2.49 -4.57
N ASP A 49 -14.80 2.69 -5.59
CA ASP A 49 -15.20 2.76 -7.01
C ASP A 49 -15.23 1.39 -7.68
N ASP A 50 -14.47 0.41 -7.18
CA ASP A 50 -14.47 -0.99 -7.63
C ASP A 50 -14.21 -1.16 -9.14
N VAL A 51 -13.37 -0.30 -9.69
CA VAL A 51 -12.93 -0.32 -11.09
C VAL A 51 -11.75 -1.30 -11.25
N PRO A 52 -11.56 -1.89 -12.45
CA PRO A 52 -10.47 -2.84 -12.64
C PRO A 52 -9.13 -2.12 -12.61
N PHE A 53 -8.09 -2.84 -12.19
CA PHE A 53 -6.72 -2.37 -12.29
C PHE A 53 -6.34 -2.19 -13.77
N PRO A 54 -5.52 -1.18 -14.10
CA PRO A 54 -5.23 -0.82 -15.48
C PRO A 54 -4.45 -1.89 -16.24
N ASP A 55 -3.27 -2.28 -15.72
CA ASP A 55 -2.36 -3.24 -16.33
C ASP A 55 -1.33 -3.77 -15.31
N PRO A 56 -0.61 -4.87 -15.62
CA PRO A 56 0.37 -5.47 -14.71
C PRO A 56 1.46 -4.51 -14.22
N THR A 57 2.00 -3.66 -15.09
CA THR A 57 3.09 -2.73 -14.73
C THR A 57 2.59 -1.66 -13.78
N ALA A 58 1.41 -1.09 -14.06
CA ALA A 58 0.78 -0.08 -13.23
C ALA A 58 0.26 -0.62 -11.88
N LEU A 59 0.10 -1.94 -11.73
CA LEU A 59 -0.28 -2.58 -10.48
C LEU A 59 0.92 -3.06 -9.64
N LEU A 60 1.92 -3.68 -10.26
CA LEU A 60 2.96 -4.45 -9.57
C LEU A 60 4.35 -3.81 -9.64
N VAL A 61 4.59 -2.92 -10.60
CA VAL A 61 5.92 -2.32 -10.83
C VAL A 61 5.94 -0.86 -10.38
N THR A 62 5.20 0.02 -11.05
CA THR A 62 5.30 1.47 -10.80
C THR A 62 4.87 1.91 -9.39
N PRO A 63 3.85 1.33 -8.72
CA PRO A 63 3.50 1.77 -7.37
C PRO A 63 4.44 1.20 -6.30
N ASP A 64 5.20 0.13 -6.59
CA ASP A 64 6.07 -0.50 -5.60
C ASP A 64 7.50 0.06 -5.64
N HIS A 65 7.80 0.89 -4.65
CA HIS A 65 9.12 1.48 -4.50
C HIS A 65 10.21 0.48 -4.10
N TYR A 66 9.89 -0.72 -3.58
CA TYR A 66 10.88 -1.78 -3.37
C TYR A 66 11.33 -2.38 -4.70
N VAL A 67 10.38 -2.66 -5.60
CA VAL A 67 10.63 -3.17 -6.96
C VAL A 67 11.43 -2.16 -7.76
N THR A 68 10.91 -0.94 -7.91
CA THR A 68 11.55 0.10 -8.73
C THR A 68 12.91 0.53 -8.19
N ARG A 69 13.10 0.58 -6.86
CA ARG A 69 14.40 0.89 -6.26
C ARG A 69 15.47 -0.14 -6.61
N LEU A 70 15.13 -1.42 -6.58
CA LEU A 70 16.10 -2.49 -6.87
C LEU A 70 16.54 -2.45 -8.34
N ILE A 71 15.59 -2.31 -9.26
CA ILE A 71 15.85 -2.23 -10.71
C ILE A 71 16.57 -0.92 -11.07
N HIS A 72 16.20 0.20 -10.45
CA HIS A 72 16.89 1.47 -10.66
C HIS A 72 18.34 1.39 -10.15
N ALA A 73 18.58 0.79 -8.97
CA ALA A 73 19.92 0.63 -8.43
C ALA A 73 20.85 -0.21 -9.32
N SER A 74 20.30 -1.06 -10.21
CA SER A 74 21.08 -1.80 -11.22
C SER A 74 21.33 -1.02 -12.52
N GLY A 75 20.89 0.24 -12.62
CA GLY A 75 21.21 1.15 -13.71
C GLY A 75 20.07 1.45 -14.70
N VAL A 76 18.86 0.93 -14.47
CA VAL A 76 17.70 1.21 -15.32
C VAL A 76 17.07 2.55 -14.92
N PRO A 77 16.88 3.52 -15.84
CA PRO A 77 16.18 4.76 -15.54
C PRO A 77 14.71 4.53 -15.19
N LEU A 78 14.14 5.29 -14.24
CA LEU A 78 12.71 5.18 -13.89
C LEU A 78 11.79 5.43 -15.10
N GLY A 79 12.20 6.26 -16.05
CA GLY A 79 11.45 6.49 -17.29
C GLY A 79 11.20 5.22 -18.10
N GLU A 80 12.11 4.24 -18.02
CA GLU A 80 11.98 2.93 -18.69
C GLU A 80 11.18 1.91 -17.86
N LEU A 81 10.76 2.25 -16.64
CA LEU A 81 9.93 1.39 -15.77
C LEU A 81 8.46 1.82 -15.71
N GLY A 82 8.00 2.64 -16.67
CA GLY A 82 6.61 3.13 -16.72
C GLY A 82 6.39 4.52 -16.12
N PHE A 83 7.44 5.20 -15.64
CA PHE A 83 7.35 6.61 -15.20
C PHE A 83 7.57 7.61 -16.34
N GLY A 84 7.89 7.14 -17.55
CA GLY A 84 8.11 7.95 -18.75
C GLY A 84 6.86 8.03 -19.62
N GLU A 85 7.00 7.59 -20.87
CA GLU A 85 5.87 7.49 -21.81
C GLU A 85 4.74 6.62 -21.23
N GLN A 86 3.51 6.99 -21.55
CA GLN A 86 2.31 6.33 -21.04
C GLN A 86 1.58 5.60 -22.17
N GLY A 87 0.91 4.51 -21.83
CA GLY A 87 0.10 3.71 -22.76
C GLY A 87 0.51 2.24 -22.80
N PRO A 88 -0.25 1.39 -23.52
CA PRO A 88 -0.09 -0.06 -23.47
C PRO A 88 1.31 -0.57 -23.85
N GLU A 89 1.92 0.03 -24.89
CA GLU A 89 3.26 -0.36 -25.34
C GLU A 89 4.33 0.01 -24.29
N ALA A 90 4.23 1.22 -23.72
CA ALA A 90 5.18 1.67 -22.69
C ALA A 90 5.04 0.86 -21.39
N SER A 91 3.81 0.46 -21.02
CA SER A 91 3.58 -0.45 -19.89
C SER A 91 4.23 -1.81 -20.13
N LEU A 92 4.03 -2.41 -21.31
CA LEU A 92 4.66 -3.69 -21.66
C LEU A 92 6.19 -3.60 -21.66
N GLU A 93 6.77 -2.51 -22.15
CA GLU A 93 8.22 -2.31 -22.11
C GLU A 93 8.74 -2.18 -20.67
N GLY A 94 8.03 -1.45 -19.80
CA GLY A 94 8.34 -1.40 -18.37
C GLY A 94 8.28 -2.78 -17.69
N TRP A 95 7.33 -3.62 -18.10
CA TRP A 95 7.26 -5.01 -17.65
C TRP A 95 8.46 -5.86 -18.11
N ARG A 96 8.87 -5.71 -19.37
CA ARG A 96 10.05 -6.41 -19.91
C ARG A 96 11.32 -6.02 -19.14
N ARG A 97 11.49 -4.74 -18.80
CA ARG A 97 12.59 -4.28 -17.93
C ARG A 97 12.54 -4.92 -16.54
N PHE A 98 11.35 -5.06 -15.96
CA PHE A 98 11.18 -5.79 -14.71
C PHE A 98 11.57 -7.27 -14.85
N ALA A 99 11.15 -7.94 -15.92
CA ALA A 99 11.51 -9.33 -16.19
C ALA A 99 13.02 -9.54 -16.43
N GLU A 100 13.70 -8.60 -17.11
CA GLU A 100 15.18 -8.59 -17.25
C GLU A 100 15.89 -8.49 -15.90
N ALA A 101 15.33 -7.73 -14.97
CA ALA A 101 15.87 -7.54 -13.63
C ALA A 101 15.48 -8.65 -12.64
N TRP A 102 14.64 -9.61 -13.03
CA TRP A 102 14.09 -10.64 -12.14
C TRP A 102 15.13 -11.38 -11.28
N PRO A 103 16.32 -11.77 -11.80
CA PRO A 103 17.34 -12.42 -10.97
C PRO A 103 17.83 -11.59 -9.78
N LEU A 104 17.67 -10.26 -9.80
CA LEU A 104 18.05 -9.40 -8.69
C LEU A 104 17.17 -9.60 -7.45
N PHE A 105 15.96 -10.13 -7.65
CA PHE A 105 14.98 -10.34 -6.58
C PHE A 105 15.26 -11.62 -5.77
N ASP A 106 16.19 -12.47 -6.19
CA ASP A 106 16.53 -13.70 -5.48
C ASP A 106 17.12 -13.39 -4.09
N GLY A 107 16.57 -14.07 -3.07
CA GLY A 107 16.95 -13.84 -1.67
C GLY A 107 16.35 -12.58 -1.04
N THR A 108 15.51 -11.82 -1.77
CA THR A 108 14.80 -10.65 -1.25
C THR A 108 13.38 -11.00 -0.81
N ALA A 109 12.79 -10.20 0.09
CA ALA A 109 11.38 -10.34 0.47
C ALA A 109 10.45 -10.08 -0.73
N SER A 110 10.73 -9.05 -1.55
CA SER A 110 9.95 -8.75 -2.77
C SER A 110 9.93 -9.92 -3.74
N GLY A 111 11.07 -10.61 -3.93
CA GLY A 111 11.13 -11.80 -4.77
C GLY A 111 10.25 -12.96 -4.27
N TYR A 112 10.10 -13.10 -2.95
CA TYR A 112 9.17 -14.07 -2.37
C TYR A 112 7.70 -13.63 -2.52
N TRP A 113 7.39 -12.36 -2.22
CA TRP A 113 6.04 -11.81 -2.32
C TRP A 113 5.51 -11.89 -3.77
N LEU A 114 6.28 -11.42 -4.75
CA LEU A 114 5.88 -11.45 -6.16
C LEU A 114 5.65 -12.87 -6.69
N ARG A 115 6.49 -13.84 -6.29
CA ARG A 115 6.26 -15.27 -6.63
C ARG A 115 4.96 -15.77 -6.01
N SER A 116 4.70 -15.43 -4.75
CA SER A 116 3.47 -15.81 -4.07
C SER A 116 2.25 -15.15 -4.70
N GLU A 117 2.33 -13.89 -5.13
CA GLU A 117 1.27 -13.20 -5.84
C GLU A 117 1.01 -13.86 -7.20
N PHE A 118 2.05 -14.12 -7.99
CA PHE A 118 1.92 -14.78 -9.29
C PHE A 118 1.27 -16.16 -9.18
N GLU A 119 1.69 -16.99 -8.22
CA GLU A 119 1.12 -18.34 -8.08
C GLU A 119 -0.22 -18.38 -7.36
N HIS A 120 -0.40 -17.68 -6.24
CA HIS A 120 -1.59 -17.84 -5.40
C HIS A 120 -2.69 -16.82 -5.69
N VAL A 121 -2.31 -15.59 -6.05
CA VAL A 121 -3.29 -14.55 -6.37
C VAL A 121 -3.68 -14.68 -7.83
N PHE A 122 -2.72 -14.56 -8.74
CA PHE A 122 -2.96 -14.63 -10.18
C PHE A 122 -3.16 -16.06 -10.72
N ALA A 123 -2.96 -17.08 -9.87
CA ALA A 123 -3.15 -18.49 -10.23
C ALA A 123 -2.30 -18.92 -11.44
N LEU A 124 -1.10 -18.33 -11.61
CA LEU A 124 -0.20 -18.72 -12.68
C LEU A 124 0.45 -20.08 -12.39
N PRO A 125 0.70 -20.92 -13.41
CA PRO A 125 1.38 -22.20 -13.21
C PRO A 125 2.76 -22.01 -12.57
N ALA A 126 3.09 -22.80 -11.55
CA ALA A 126 4.38 -22.73 -10.86
C ALA A 126 5.59 -22.79 -11.82
N GLU A 127 5.50 -23.59 -12.89
CA GLU A 127 6.56 -23.65 -13.91
C GLU A 127 6.75 -22.32 -14.67
N MET A 128 5.68 -21.56 -14.89
CA MET A 128 5.73 -20.24 -15.52
C MET A 128 6.36 -19.21 -14.58
N VAL A 129 6.04 -19.28 -13.28
CA VAL A 129 6.58 -18.37 -12.26
C VAL A 129 8.06 -18.65 -11.98
N GLU A 130 8.44 -19.90 -11.79
CA GLU A 130 9.84 -20.28 -11.53
C GLU A 130 10.76 -20.04 -12.74
N SER A 131 10.21 -20.01 -13.96
CA SER A 131 10.94 -19.66 -15.18
C SER A 131 10.78 -18.19 -15.60
N PHE A 132 10.16 -17.35 -14.76
CA PHE A 132 9.91 -15.95 -15.10
C PHE A 132 11.21 -15.20 -15.45
N GLY A 133 11.18 -14.51 -16.58
CA GLY A 133 12.33 -13.77 -17.12
C GLY A 133 12.03 -13.24 -18.53
N PRO A 134 13.05 -12.74 -19.25
CA PRO A 134 12.85 -12.11 -20.55
C PRO A 134 12.11 -12.99 -21.58
N GLU A 135 12.39 -14.29 -21.58
CA GLU A 135 11.86 -15.24 -22.57
C GLU A 135 10.34 -15.49 -22.44
N ASN A 136 9.75 -15.25 -21.27
CA ASN A 136 8.32 -15.44 -21.04
C ASN A 136 7.61 -14.18 -20.51
N ALA A 137 8.28 -13.02 -20.52
CA ALA A 137 7.78 -11.77 -19.95
C ALA A 137 6.41 -11.37 -20.50
N ASP A 138 6.26 -11.35 -21.82
CA ASP A 138 5.02 -10.99 -22.51
C ASP A 138 3.88 -11.99 -22.22
N ALA A 139 4.21 -13.27 -22.07
CA ALA A 139 3.22 -14.31 -21.76
C ALA A 139 2.68 -14.14 -20.33
N VAL A 140 3.58 -13.87 -19.36
CA VAL A 140 3.19 -13.57 -17.97
C VAL A 140 2.39 -12.27 -17.90
N TYR A 141 2.83 -11.21 -18.58
CA TYR A 141 2.08 -9.95 -18.69
C TYR A 141 0.66 -10.20 -19.21
N GLY A 142 0.53 -10.93 -20.31
CA GLY A 142 -0.77 -11.25 -20.90
C GLY A 142 -1.67 -12.08 -19.97
N ALA A 143 -1.09 -13.03 -19.22
CA ALA A 143 -1.85 -13.84 -18.26
C ALA A 143 -2.37 -12.99 -17.08
N ILE A 144 -1.53 -12.12 -16.52
CA ILE A 144 -1.93 -11.20 -15.45
C ILE A 144 -2.96 -10.20 -15.98
N ALA A 145 -2.73 -9.59 -17.14
CA ALA A 145 -3.68 -8.64 -17.75
C ALA A 145 -5.05 -9.29 -18.01
N ALA A 146 -5.08 -10.55 -18.44
CA ALA A 146 -6.32 -11.31 -18.60
C ALA A 146 -7.04 -11.49 -17.25
N LYS A 147 -6.30 -11.79 -16.17
CA LYS A 147 -6.85 -11.85 -14.81
C LYS A 147 -7.42 -10.52 -14.35
N LEU A 148 -6.70 -9.41 -14.53
CA LEU A 148 -7.18 -8.08 -14.13
C LEU A 148 -8.48 -7.65 -14.83
N ALA A 149 -8.79 -8.22 -16.00
CA ALA A 149 -10.04 -7.98 -16.71
C ALA A 149 -11.23 -8.79 -16.15
N GLU A 150 -10.99 -9.84 -15.36
CA GLU A 150 -12.04 -10.65 -14.76
C GLU A 150 -12.81 -9.85 -13.69
N PRO A 151 -14.15 -9.97 -13.61
CA PRO A 151 -14.93 -9.37 -12.52
C PRO A 151 -14.48 -9.85 -11.13
N ASP A 152 -13.90 -11.04 -11.04
CA ASP A 152 -13.44 -11.59 -9.77
C ASP A 152 -12.12 -10.96 -9.28
N PHE A 153 -11.45 -10.16 -10.11
CA PHE A 153 -10.21 -9.44 -9.79
C PHE A 153 -10.44 -7.97 -9.44
N ARG A 154 -11.69 -7.59 -9.17
CA ARG A 154 -12.02 -6.24 -8.74
C ARG A 154 -11.59 -5.99 -7.29
N PRO A 155 -11.23 -4.74 -6.93
CA PRO A 155 -10.75 -4.41 -5.59
C PRO A 155 -11.61 -4.96 -4.45
N ARG A 156 -12.95 -4.87 -4.54
CA ARG A 156 -13.85 -5.40 -3.50
C ARG A 156 -13.86 -6.91 -3.44
N LYS A 157 -13.79 -7.59 -4.59
CA LYS A 157 -13.73 -9.05 -4.63
C LYS A 157 -12.41 -9.58 -4.08
N LEU A 158 -11.29 -8.95 -4.42
CA LEU A 158 -9.98 -9.28 -3.84
C LEU A 158 -9.96 -9.02 -2.32
N PHE A 159 -10.58 -7.94 -1.86
CA PHE A 159 -10.71 -7.66 -0.42
C PHE A 159 -11.43 -8.79 0.33
N GLU A 160 -12.52 -9.32 -0.25
CA GLU A 160 -13.25 -10.48 0.26
C GLU A 160 -12.40 -11.76 0.20
N ASP A 161 -11.78 -12.06 -0.95
CA ASP A 161 -11.00 -13.29 -1.15
C ASP A 161 -9.75 -13.35 -0.27
N PHE A 162 -9.15 -12.20 0.03
CA PHE A 162 -8.04 -12.08 0.99
C PHE A 162 -8.50 -12.15 2.44
N ASN A 163 -9.82 -12.27 2.70
CA ASN A 163 -10.39 -12.33 4.04
C ASN A 163 -9.97 -11.12 4.90
N ILE A 164 -9.96 -9.92 4.31
CA ILE A 164 -9.61 -8.70 5.03
C ILE A 164 -10.83 -8.26 5.86
N GLU A 165 -10.67 -8.14 7.18
CA GLU A 165 -11.73 -7.61 8.04
C GLU A 165 -11.59 -6.09 8.24
N VAL A 166 -10.35 -5.61 8.37
CA VAL A 166 -10.03 -4.19 8.56
C VAL A 166 -8.83 -3.80 7.70
N LEU A 167 -8.97 -2.69 6.98
CA LEU A 167 -7.88 -2.01 6.28
C LEU A 167 -7.88 -0.54 6.69
N ALA A 168 -6.78 -0.08 7.26
CA ALA A 168 -6.58 1.33 7.52
C ALA A 168 -5.77 1.98 6.39
N THR A 169 -6.29 3.07 5.83
CA THR A 169 -5.55 3.94 4.91
C THR A 169 -4.75 4.97 5.69
N THR A 170 -3.99 5.80 4.99
CA THR A 170 -3.22 6.89 5.59
C THR A 170 -3.51 8.17 4.81
N ASP A 171 -4.15 9.12 5.48
CA ASP A 171 -4.86 10.21 4.82
C ASP A 171 -4.38 11.57 5.36
N ASP A 172 -4.37 12.57 4.48
CA ASP A 172 -4.01 13.94 4.82
C ASP A 172 -5.13 14.56 5.67
N PRO A 173 -4.81 15.33 6.72
CA PRO A 173 -5.80 16.05 7.53
C PRO A 173 -6.88 16.80 6.74
N LEU A 174 -6.60 17.32 5.54
CA LEU A 174 -7.57 18.03 4.70
C LEU A 174 -8.33 17.14 3.70
N ASP A 175 -8.11 15.82 3.69
CA ASP A 175 -8.86 14.92 2.82
C ASP A 175 -10.35 14.89 3.19
N SER A 176 -11.21 14.73 2.18
CA SER A 176 -12.66 14.71 2.36
C SER A 176 -13.17 13.42 2.99
N LEU A 177 -12.38 12.35 3.00
CA LEU A 177 -12.77 11.01 3.48
C LEU A 177 -14.08 10.46 2.86
N GLU A 178 -14.48 10.98 1.69
CA GLU A 178 -15.74 10.61 1.02
C GLU A 178 -15.75 9.12 0.63
N ALA A 179 -14.61 8.57 0.21
CA ALA A 179 -14.48 7.16 -0.10
C ALA A 179 -14.76 6.27 1.13
N HIS A 180 -14.24 6.66 2.31
CA HIS A 180 -14.54 5.97 3.58
C HIS A 180 -16.02 6.07 3.94
N GLU A 181 -16.63 7.24 3.78
CA GLU A 181 -18.05 7.44 4.06
C GLU A 181 -18.93 6.60 3.14
N ARG A 182 -18.62 6.53 1.84
CA ARG A 182 -19.29 5.69 0.85
C ARG A 182 -19.21 4.22 1.25
N LEU A 183 -18.01 3.73 1.58
CA LEU A 183 -17.80 2.34 1.99
C LEU A 183 -18.53 2.00 3.30
N ALA A 184 -18.51 2.90 4.28
CA ALA A 184 -19.18 2.69 5.57
C ALA A 184 -20.72 2.65 5.44
N LYS A 185 -21.30 3.35 4.46
CA LYS A 185 -22.75 3.39 4.20
C LYS A 185 -23.22 2.31 3.22
N ASP A 186 -22.31 1.65 2.51
CA ASP A 186 -22.65 0.63 1.52
C ASP A 186 -22.95 -0.71 2.19
N GLU A 187 -24.24 -1.04 2.32
CA GLU A 187 -24.70 -2.30 2.92
C GLU A 187 -24.29 -3.56 2.14
N THR A 188 -23.76 -3.43 0.92
CA THR A 188 -23.25 -4.55 0.12
C THR A 188 -21.78 -4.84 0.39
N PHE A 189 -21.03 -3.87 0.90
CA PHE A 189 -19.62 -4.04 1.24
C PHE A 189 -19.46 -4.89 2.51
N ARG A 190 -18.46 -5.77 2.52
CA ARG A 190 -18.14 -6.68 3.63
C ARG A 190 -16.71 -6.41 4.07
N GLY A 191 -16.57 -5.65 5.15
CA GLY A 191 -15.27 -5.20 5.64
C GLY A 191 -15.33 -3.81 6.26
N ARG A 192 -14.19 -3.33 6.73
CA ARG A 192 -14.02 -1.96 7.23
C ARG A 192 -12.79 -1.31 6.60
N VAL A 193 -13.00 -0.19 5.93
CA VAL A 193 -11.91 0.68 5.46
C VAL A 193 -11.96 1.95 6.30
N VAL A 194 -10.93 2.19 7.11
CA VAL A 194 -10.89 3.28 8.09
C VAL A 194 -9.72 4.22 7.82
N PRO A 195 -9.85 5.53 8.08
CA PRO A 195 -8.77 6.47 7.84
C PRO A 195 -7.74 6.51 8.98
N THR A 196 -6.50 6.89 8.67
CA THR A 196 -5.45 7.21 9.65
C THR A 196 -5.02 8.66 9.48
N PHE A 197 -5.10 9.44 10.55
CA PHE A 197 -4.76 10.86 10.54
C PHE A 197 -3.24 11.06 10.44
N ARG A 198 -2.72 11.59 9.32
CA ARG A 198 -1.28 11.83 9.13
C ARG A 198 -0.94 13.31 8.91
N PRO A 199 -0.60 14.07 9.97
CA PRO A 199 -0.40 15.51 9.89
C PRO A 199 1.02 15.95 9.49
N ASP A 200 1.83 15.09 8.88
CA ASP A 200 3.24 15.38 8.58
C ASP A 200 3.42 16.69 7.80
N ALA A 201 2.56 16.96 6.82
CA ALA A 201 2.62 18.15 5.98
C ALA A 201 2.31 19.46 6.73
N TYR A 202 1.73 19.37 7.93
CA TYR A 202 1.34 20.49 8.80
C TYR A 202 2.29 20.65 9.98
N ILE A 203 3.14 19.67 10.27
CA ILE A 203 4.09 19.70 11.39
C ILE A 203 5.54 19.89 10.90
N ASN A 204 5.85 19.51 9.65
CA ASN A 204 7.18 19.69 9.08
C ASN A 204 7.43 21.12 8.58
N VAL A 205 7.78 22.03 9.50
CA VAL A 205 8.04 23.46 9.24
C VAL A 205 9.13 23.69 8.18
N ALA A 206 10.05 22.74 8.00
CA ALA A 206 11.10 22.83 6.98
C ALA A 206 10.61 22.53 5.56
N HIS A 207 9.39 22.02 5.38
CA HIS A 207 8.82 21.75 4.07
C HIS A 207 8.48 23.08 3.35
N PRO A 208 8.87 23.28 2.08
CA PRO A 208 8.63 24.56 1.38
C PRO A 208 7.16 24.99 1.34
N GLU A 209 6.24 24.03 1.26
CA GLU A 209 4.79 24.27 1.21
C GLU A 209 4.12 24.34 2.60
N TRP A 210 4.88 24.20 3.69
CA TRP A 210 4.30 24.08 5.04
C TRP A 210 3.39 25.27 5.39
N ALA A 211 3.87 26.49 5.14
CA ALA A 211 3.12 27.71 5.47
C ALA A 211 1.77 27.77 4.73
N GLU A 212 1.79 27.50 3.40
CA GLU A 212 0.57 27.46 2.59
C GLU A 212 -0.40 26.38 3.07
N ARG A 213 0.11 25.20 3.43
CA ARG A 213 -0.72 24.11 3.96
C ARG A 213 -1.36 24.47 5.30
N VAL A 214 -0.63 25.11 6.20
CA VAL A 214 -1.16 25.61 7.48
C VAL A 214 -2.20 26.71 7.27
N GLU A 215 -2.00 27.62 6.32
CA GLU A 215 -2.99 28.64 5.96
C GLU A 215 -4.28 28.00 5.45
N ARG A 216 -4.19 26.98 4.58
CA ARG A 216 -5.36 26.23 4.11
C ARG A 216 -6.07 25.50 5.25
N LEU A 217 -5.32 24.79 6.10
CA LEU A 217 -5.86 24.07 7.25
C LEU A 217 -6.61 25.00 8.20
N THR A 218 -6.01 26.15 8.51
CA THR A 218 -6.61 27.13 9.41
C THR A 218 -7.84 27.79 8.79
N ALA A 219 -7.81 28.13 7.49
CA ALA A 219 -8.97 28.67 6.80
C ALA A 219 -10.17 27.72 6.83
N GLU A 220 -9.93 26.41 6.65
CA GLU A 220 -10.98 25.41 6.57
C GLU A 220 -11.50 24.97 7.94
N ALA A 221 -10.60 24.72 8.90
CA ALA A 221 -10.94 23.99 10.11
C ALA A 221 -10.74 24.77 11.42
N SER A 222 -10.17 25.98 11.42
CA SER A 222 -10.03 26.76 12.66
C SER A 222 -11.36 27.30 13.19
N GLY A 223 -12.39 27.36 12.36
CA GLY A 223 -13.65 28.07 12.66
C GLY A 223 -13.44 29.53 13.08
N GLY A 224 -12.52 30.22 12.39
CA GLY A 224 -12.29 31.66 12.50
C GLY A 224 -11.30 32.08 13.60
N VAL A 225 -10.68 31.15 14.31
CA VAL A 225 -9.63 31.47 15.29
C VAL A 225 -8.32 31.69 14.54
N ALA A 226 -7.65 32.80 14.84
CA ALA A 226 -6.39 33.17 14.20
C ALA A 226 -5.16 32.71 15.01
N GLY A 227 -3.98 32.79 14.38
CA GLY A 227 -2.70 32.54 15.01
C GLY A 227 -2.49 31.08 15.43
N PHE A 228 -1.57 30.86 16.36
CA PHE A 228 -1.20 29.52 16.83
C PHE A 228 -2.39 28.76 17.44
N ALA A 229 -3.26 29.46 18.18
CA ALA A 229 -4.50 28.88 18.70
C ALA A 229 -5.44 28.39 17.58
N GLY A 230 -5.50 29.11 16.47
CA GLY A 230 -6.25 28.72 15.27
C GLY A 230 -5.71 27.47 14.61
N TYR A 231 -4.38 27.37 14.51
CA TYR A 231 -3.68 26.20 14.00
C TYR A 231 -3.96 24.94 14.83
N LEU A 232 -3.82 25.02 16.16
CA LEU A 232 -4.13 23.89 17.04
C LEU A 232 -5.60 23.47 16.95
N ARG A 233 -6.53 24.44 16.98
CA ARG A 233 -7.97 24.17 16.86
C ARG A 233 -8.32 23.53 15.51
N ALA A 234 -7.65 23.92 14.43
CA ALA A 234 -7.86 23.31 13.12
C ALA A 234 -7.44 21.84 13.10
N LEU A 235 -6.28 21.50 13.66
CA LEU A 235 -5.84 20.11 13.81
C LEU A 235 -6.80 19.31 14.69
N GLU A 236 -7.26 19.86 15.82
CA GLU A 236 -8.23 19.20 16.71
C GLU A 236 -9.55 18.92 16.00
N ASN A 237 -10.07 19.86 15.23
CA ASN A 237 -11.30 19.70 14.47
C ASN A 237 -11.16 18.63 13.39
N ARG A 238 -10.05 18.63 12.64
CA ARG A 238 -9.79 17.59 11.63
C ARG A 238 -9.56 16.22 12.25
N ARG A 239 -8.88 16.12 13.39
CA ARG A 239 -8.78 14.86 14.14
C ARG A 239 -10.14 14.33 14.57
N ARG A 240 -11.03 15.22 15.05
CA ARG A 240 -12.41 14.83 15.41
C ARG A 240 -13.18 14.33 14.19
N TYR A 241 -13.06 15.02 13.07
CA TYR A 241 -13.65 14.58 11.80
C TYR A 241 -13.19 13.17 11.40
N PHE A 242 -11.89 12.87 11.53
CA PHE A 242 -11.36 11.52 11.28
C PHE A 242 -11.96 10.47 12.23
N VAL A 243 -12.08 10.78 13.54
CA VAL A 243 -12.71 9.88 14.52
C VAL A 243 -14.18 9.61 14.17
N GLU A 244 -14.91 10.63 13.70
CA GLU A 244 -16.29 10.49 13.22
C GLU A 244 -16.39 9.58 11.99
N HIS A 245 -15.30 9.42 11.22
CA HIS A 245 -15.18 8.51 10.07
C HIS A 245 -14.49 7.17 10.42
N GLY A 246 -14.36 6.86 11.71
CA GLY A 246 -13.88 5.56 12.18
C GLY A 246 -12.38 5.47 12.42
N ALA A 247 -11.63 6.56 12.31
CA ALA A 247 -10.21 6.56 12.64
C ALA A 247 -9.97 6.21 14.11
N VAL A 248 -9.00 5.32 14.35
CA VAL A 248 -8.53 4.94 15.69
C VAL A 248 -7.03 5.16 15.88
N SER A 249 -6.36 5.66 14.84
CA SER A 249 -4.91 5.85 14.81
C SER A 249 -4.54 7.22 14.22
N ALA A 250 -3.35 7.69 14.58
CA ALA A 250 -2.65 8.79 13.93
C ALA A 250 -1.22 8.35 13.66
N ASP A 251 -0.70 8.72 12.49
CA ASP A 251 0.65 8.38 12.05
C ASP A 251 1.51 9.63 11.94
N HIS A 252 2.78 9.52 12.29
CA HIS A 252 3.74 10.62 12.32
C HIS A 252 5.08 10.18 11.73
N GLY A 253 5.35 10.59 10.49
CA GLY A 253 6.60 10.35 9.78
C GLY A 253 7.67 11.37 10.18
N VAL A 254 8.31 11.15 11.33
CA VAL A 254 9.37 12.05 11.83
C VAL A 254 10.77 11.56 11.49
N ARG A 255 11.65 12.48 11.08
CA ARG A 255 13.09 12.18 10.89
C ARG A 255 13.78 11.81 12.21
N THR A 256 13.41 12.50 13.28
CA THR A 256 13.95 12.30 14.62
C THR A 256 12.78 12.20 15.60
N PRO A 257 12.69 11.16 16.44
CA PRO A 257 11.63 11.02 17.44
C PRO A 257 11.91 11.89 18.67
N LEU A 258 12.23 13.17 18.46
CA LEU A 258 12.46 14.14 19.52
C LEU A 258 11.12 14.69 20.01
N THR A 259 10.92 14.68 21.32
CA THR A 259 9.77 15.32 21.97
C THR A 259 10.24 16.40 22.92
N LEU A 260 9.55 17.52 22.94
CA LEU A 260 9.78 18.62 23.88
C LEU A 260 8.52 18.89 24.70
N ARG A 261 8.71 19.36 25.94
CA ARG A 261 7.64 19.93 26.74
C ARG A 261 7.87 21.43 26.81
N LEU A 262 7.04 22.17 26.09
CA LEU A 262 7.10 23.63 26.02
C LEU A 262 5.91 24.22 26.78
N GLU A 263 6.10 25.38 27.39
CA GLU A 263 4.98 26.19 27.85
C GLU A 263 4.23 26.80 26.64
N PRO A 264 2.93 27.11 26.74
CA PRO A 264 2.15 27.56 25.58
C PRO A 264 2.73 28.78 24.84
N GLY A 265 3.28 29.76 25.57
CA GLY A 265 3.89 30.94 24.97
C GLY A 265 5.24 30.66 24.31
N GLU A 266 5.97 29.62 24.72
CA GLU A 266 7.20 29.18 24.05
C GLU A 266 6.87 28.49 22.72
N ALA A 267 5.82 27.66 22.71
CA ALA A 267 5.36 26.98 21.51
C ALA A 267 4.81 27.95 20.45
N GLU A 268 4.10 29.00 20.86
CA GLU A 268 3.59 30.05 19.95
C GLU A 268 4.69 30.93 19.35
N ALA A 269 5.83 31.08 20.04
CA ALA A 269 6.93 31.91 19.58
C ALA A 269 7.85 31.23 18.54
N LEU A 270 7.75 29.90 18.39
CA LEU A 270 8.50 29.08 17.43
C LEU A 270 7.81 29.05 16.07
#